data_AF-A0A7S1R0H4-F1
#
_entry.id   AF-A0A7S1R0H4-F1
#
_cell.length_a   1.000
_cell.length_b   1.000
_cell.length_c   1.000
_cell.angle_alpha   90.00
_cell.angle_beta   90.00
_cell.angle_gamma   90.00
#
_symmetry.space_group_name_H-M   'P 1'
#
loop_
_entity.id
_entity.type
_entity.pdbx_description
1 polymer ?
#
loop_
_entity_poly.entity_id
_entity_poly.type
_entity_poly.pdbx_seq_one_letter_code
_entity_poly.pdbx_strand_id
1 'polypeptide(L)'
;AGWGGDSCLEPGSAPKYITSQAICAQSQQILGIPSIGWGGNVCLSSEATCHDIIDRKICENSMEAVGLKCVGWGGQNCLTRGSPLSMINDAEACKNSLSIVGTSSMGWGGSH
;
A
#
# COMPACT_ATOMS: atom_id res chain seq x y z
N ALA A 1 4.36 8.61 23.13
CA ALA A 1 3.40 7.79 22.38
C ALA A 1 2.32 7.25 23.33
N GLY A 2 1.31 6.55 22.80
CA GLY A 2 0.03 6.22 23.45
C GLY A 2 -0.72 5.15 22.67
N TRP A 3 -2.07 5.16 22.66
CA TRP A 3 -2.87 4.15 21.93
C TRP A 3 -2.66 4.22 20.41
N GLY A 4 -2.32 3.10 19.78
CA GLY A 4 -2.05 2.97 18.35
C GLY A 4 -3.20 2.42 17.50
N GLY A 5 -4.28 1.94 18.12
CA GLY A 5 -5.41 1.32 17.42
C GLY A 5 -5.80 0.00 18.05
N ASP A 6 -4.83 -0.91 18.20
CA ASP A 6 -5.01 -2.21 18.88
C ASP A 6 -4.14 -2.38 20.14
N SER A 7 -3.12 -1.54 20.31
CA SER A 7 -2.19 -1.64 21.43
C SER A 7 -1.59 -0.29 21.82
N CYS A 8 -0.99 -0.21 23.00
CA CYS A 8 -0.20 0.94 23.44
C CYS A 8 1.18 0.94 22.78
N LEU A 9 1.65 2.11 22.37
CA LEU A 9 2.92 2.33 21.70
C LEU A 9 3.89 3.12 22.58
N GLU A 10 5.16 2.76 22.51
CA GLU A 10 6.27 3.49 23.15
C GLU A 10 6.73 4.68 22.29
N PRO A 11 7.29 5.74 22.87
CA PRO A 11 7.90 6.82 22.08
C PRO A 11 8.92 6.28 21.06
N GLY A 12 8.83 6.74 19.82
CA GLY A 12 9.69 6.25 18.73
C GLY A 12 9.24 4.95 18.06
N SER A 13 8.08 4.40 18.43
CA SER A 13 7.49 3.26 17.72
C SER A 13 7.30 3.53 16.22
N ALA A 14 7.46 2.49 15.40
CA ALA A 14 7.28 2.62 13.95
C ALA A 14 5.81 2.85 13.55
N PRO A 15 5.54 3.59 12.45
CA PRO A 15 4.17 3.87 11.97
C PRO A 15 3.33 2.62 11.70
N LYS A 16 3.96 1.52 11.28
CA LYS A 16 3.27 0.24 10.99
C LYS A 16 2.53 -0.36 12.19
N TYR A 17 2.81 0.11 13.41
CA TYR A 17 2.10 -0.32 14.62
C TYR A 17 0.84 0.51 14.91
N ILE A 18 0.60 1.56 14.12
CA ILE A 18 -0.64 2.34 14.17
C ILE A 18 -1.63 1.67 13.22
N THR A 19 -2.63 1.00 13.78
CA THR A 19 -3.66 0.21 13.07
C THR A 19 -5.01 0.91 13.00
N SER A 20 -5.10 2.16 13.45
CA SER A 20 -6.27 3.01 13.28
C SER A 20 -6.01 4.12 12.27
N GLN A 21 -6.83 4.20 11.22
CA GLN A 21 -6.73 5.23 10.19
C GLN A 21 -6.88 6.65 10.77
N ALA A 22 -7.81 6.85 11.71
CA ALA A 22 -8.03 8.15 12.35
C ALA A 22 -6.80 8.60 13.17
N ILE A 23 -6.15 7.66 13.87
CA ILE A 23 -4.90 7.92 14.61
C ILE A 23 -3.77 8.18 13.63
N CYS A 24 -3.69 7.40 12.55
CA CYS A 24 -2.67 7.55 11.51
C CYS A 24 -2.66 8.97 10.91
N ALA A 25 -3.83 9.52 10.58
CA ALA A 25 -4.00 10.85 10.01
C ALA A 25 -3.43 11.99 10.89
N GLN A 26 -3.30 11.76 12.20
CA GLN A 26 -2.77 12.73 13.17
C GLN A 26 -1.54 12.21 13.92
N SER A 27 -0.95 11.10 13.46
CA SER A 27 0.09 10.33 14.17
C SER A 27 1.26 11.17 14.68
N GLN A 28 1.73 12.10 13.86
CA GLN A 28 2.80 13.03 14.24
C GLN A 28 2.37 13.94 15.40
N GLN A 29 1.14 14.45 15.38
CA GLN A 29 0.65 15.39 16.39
C GLN A 29 0.32 14.69 17.72
N ILE A 30 -0.34 13.52 17.66
CA ILE A 30 -0.86 12.85 18.87
C ILE A 30 0.11 11.83 19.47
N LEU A 31 0.96 11.21 18.66
CA LEU A 31 1.89 10.16 19.12
C LEU A 31 3.36 10.56 19.00
N GLY A 32 3.67 11.60 18.21
CA GLY A 32 5.05 11.97 17.85
C GLY A 32 5.68 11.00 16.86
N ILE A 33 4.86 10.24 16.12
CA ILE A 33 5.32 9.21 15.18
C ILE A 33 5.08 9.72 13.75
N PRO A 34 6.14 9.97 12.95
CA PRO A 34 5.98 10.49 11.59
C PRO A 34 5.46 9.42 10.63
N SER A 35 4.48 9.78 9.81
CA SER A 35 3.90 8.89 8.79
C SER A 35 3.67 9.65 7.48
N ILE A 36 3.72 8.94 6.36
CA ILE A 36 3.35 9.46 5.03
C ILE A 36 1.88 9.24 4.70
N GLY A 37 1.12 8.54 5.55
CA GLY A 37 -0.32 8.34 5.40
C GLY A 37 -0.76 6.90 5.68
N TRP A 38 -1.99 6.58 5.29
CA TRP A 38 -2.62 5.28 5.55
C TRP A 38 -2.39 4.31 4.38
N GLY A 39 -1.99 3.07 4.68
CA GLY A 39 -1.76 2.02 3.68
C GLY A 39 -2.96 1.09 3.44
N GLY A 40 -4.02 1.22 4.24
CA GLY A 40 -5.23 0.36 4.16
C GLY A 40 -5.50 -0.40 5.46
N ASN A 41 -4.45 -0.80 6.17
CA ASN A 41 -4.52 -1.47 7.49
C ASN A 41 -3.55 -0.89 8.52
N VAL A 42 -2.49 -0.22 8.08
CA VAL A 42 -1.49 0.39 8.95
C VAL A 42 -1.05 1.73 8.39
N CYS A 43 -0.42 2.52 9.25
CA CYS A 43 0.21 3.77 8.87
C CYS A 43 1.57 3.52 8.20
N LEU A 44 1.87 4.25 7.12
CA LEU A 44 3.06 4.07 6.29
C LEU A 44 4.22 4.96 6.76
N SER A 45 5.43 4.42 6.77
CA SER A 45 6.66 5.20 6.98
C SER A 45 7.19 5.80 5.68
N SER A 46 8.20 6.68 5.75
CA SER A 46 8.91 7.22 4.58
C SER A 46 9.50 6.14 3.66
N GLU A 47 9.89 5.00 4.24
CA GLU A 47 10.45 3.85 3.50
C GLU A 47 9.39 2.93 2.89
N ALA A 48 8.11 3.27 3.01
CA ALA A 48 7.04 2.46 2.46
C ALA A 48 7.09 2.44 0.92
N THR A 49 6.69 1.31 0.38
CA THR A 49 6.63 1.03 -1.04
C THR A 49 5.18 0.89 -1.49
N CYS A 50 4.96 0.82 -2.80
CA CYS A 50 3.63 0.53 -3.34
C CYS A 50 3.06 -0.79 -2.81
N HIS A 51 3.90 -1.78 -2.48
CA HIS A 51 3.44 -3.07 -2.00
C HIS A 51 2.85 -3.00 -0.59
N ASP A 52 3.18 -1.96 0.16
CA ASP A 52 2.62 -1.72 1.50
C ASP A 52 1.21 -1.10 1.45
N ILE A 53 0.75 -0.67 0.27
CA ILE A 53 -0.62 -0.19 0.05
C ILE A 53 -1.51 -1.37 -0.31
N ILE A 54 -2.43 -1.72 0.59
CA ILE A 54 -3.39 -2.82 0.41
C ILE A 54 -4.84 -2.32 0.25
N ASP A 55 -5.06 -1.01 0.19
CA ASP A 55 -6.34 -0.43 -0.20
C ASP A 55 -6.30 0.02 -1.66
N ARG A 56 -7.28 -0.43 -2.44
CA ARG A 56 -7.35 -0.13 -3.88
C ARG A 56 -7.54 1.36 -4.16
N LYS A 57 -8.36 2.08 -3.40
CA LYS A 57 -8.62 3.51 -3.63
C LYS A 57 -7.38 4.34 -3.30
N ILE A 58 -6.65 3.95 -2.26
CA ILE A 58 -5.36 4.57 -1.93
C ILE A 58 -4.34 4.27 -3.02
N CYS A 59 -4.29 3.05 -3.54
CA CYS A 59 -3.41 2.70 -4.66
C CYS A 59 -3.67 3.55 -5.91
N GLU A 60 -4.94 3.69 -6.31
CA GLU A 60 -5.37 4.49 -7.47
C GLU A 60 -5.01 5.97 -7.31
N ASN A 61 -4.94 6.48 -6.07
CA ASN A 61 -4.57 7.86 -5.75
C ASN A 61 -3.22 7.96 -5.02
N SER A 62 -2.34 6.98 -5.17
CA SER A 62 -1.15 6.79 -4.31
C SER A 62 -0.22 8.00 -4.24
N MET A 63 -0.08 8.73 -5.35
CA MET A 63 0.72 9.95 -5.40
C MET A 63 0.13 11.06 -4.51
N GLU A 64 -1.19 11.26 -4.57
CA GLU A 64 -1.87 12.30 -3.79
C GLU A 64 -2.06 11.88 -2.33
N ALA A 65 -2.40 10.61 -2.11
CA ALA A 65 -2.74 10.09 -0.79
C ALA A 65 -1.52 9.88 0.10
N VAL A 66 -0.40 9.38 -0.45
CA VAL A 66 0.78 8.96 0.32
C VAL A 66 2.11 9.31 -0.36
N GLY A 67 2.11 10.06 -1.46
CA GLY A 67 3.33 10.49 -2.15
C GLY A 67 4.08 9.39 -2.91
N LEU A 68 3.47 8.22 -3.13
CA LEU A 68 4.11 7.09 -3.81
C LEU A 68 3.67 6.99 -5.27
N LYS A 69 4.63 6.84 -6.19
CA LYS A 69 4.36 6.69 -7.63
C LYS A 69 4.11 5.22 -7.98
N CYS A 70 2.90 4.74 -7.70
CA CYS A 70 2.50 3.39 -8.07
C CYS A 70 1.90 3.33 -9.47
N VAL A 71 1.91 2.14 -10.07
CA VAL A 71 1.56 1.94 -11.49
C VAL A 71 0.26 1.17 -11.69
N GLY A 72 -0.31 0.61 -10.63
CA GLY A 72 -1.62 0.00 -10.67
C GLY A 72 -1.85 -1.01 -9.55
N TRP A 73 -3.04 -1.60 -9.56
CA TRP A 73 -3.50 -2.55 -8.55
C TRP A 73 -3.21 -3.98 -9.00
N GLY A 74 -2.55 -4.76 -8.14
CA GLY A 74 -2.27 -6.19 -8.37
C GLY A 74 -3.38 -7.12 -7.90
N GLY A 75 -4.43 -6.58 -7.28
CA GLY A 75 -5.56 -7.33 -6.76
C GLY A 75 -5.54 -7.54 -5.24
N GLN A 76 -4.36 -7.53 -4.61
CA GLN A 76 -4.20 -7.50 -3.14
C GLN A 76 -3.36 -6.31 -2.63
N ASN A 77 -2.44 -5.82 -3.45
CA ASN A 77 -1.58 -4.71 -3.12
C ASN A 77 -1.34 -3.85 -4.35
N CYS A 78 -0.89 -2.62 -4.14
CA CYS A 78 -0.46 -1.75 -5.21
C CYS A 78 0.86 -2.25 -5.80
N LEU A 79 1.11 -1.94 -7.06
CA LEU A 79 2.28 -2.37 -7.81
C LEU A 79 3.16 -1.19 -8.15
N THR A 80 4.46 -1.45 -8.25
CA THR A 80 5.42 -0.55 -8.88
C THR A 80 5.87 -1.10 -10.23
N ARG A 81 6.50 -0.27 -11.06
CA ARG A 81 7.00 -0.71 -12.37
C ARG A 81 8.01 -1.85 -12.21
N GLY A 82 7.92 -2.88 -13.05
CA GLY A 82 8.79 -4.06 -12.97
C GLY A 82 8.40 -5.06 -11.86
N SER A 83 7.27 -4.84 -11.18
CA SER A 83 6.70 -5.82 -10.25
C SER A 83 6.50 -7.19 -10.95
N PRO A 84 6.88 -8.31 -10.31
CA PRO A 84 6.64 -9.65 -10.85
C PRO A 84 5.17 -9.90 -11.21
N LEU A 85 4.92 -10.56 -12.34
CA LEU A 85 3.56 -10.90 -12.80
C LEU A 85 2.81 -11.78 -11.80
N SER A 86 3.51 -12.56 -10.97
CA SER A 86 2.91 -13.38 -9.91
C SER A 86 2.20 -12.57 -8.82
N MET A 87 2.43 -11.26 -8.74
CA MET A 87 1.70 -10.36 -7.83
C MET A 87 0.39 -9.83 -8.42
N ILE A 88 0.07 -10.18 -9.67
CA ILE A 88 -1.20 -9.86 -10.29
C ILE A 88 -2.13 -11.06 -10.10
N ASN A 89 -3.07 -10.95 -9.16
CA ASN A 89 -4.08 -11.98 -8.89
C ASN A 89 -5.46 -11.65 -9.48
N ASP A 90 -5.53 -10.62 -10.33
CA ASP A 90 -6.71 -10.26 -11.11
C ASP A 90 -6.50 -10.64 -12.60
N ALA A 91 -7.46 -11.38 -13.16
CA ALA A 91 -7.36 -11.91 -14.53
C ALA A 91 -7.35 -10.79 -15.58
N GLU A 92 -8.10 -9.70 -15.35
CA GLU A 92 -8.19 -8.57 -16.27
C GLU A 92 -6.91 -7.74 -16.24
N ALA A 93 -6.36 -7.51 -15.06
CA ALA A 93 -5.05 -6.87 -14.86
C ALA A 93 -3.92 -7.71 -15.45
N CYS A 94 -4.01 -9.04 -15.38
CA CYS A 94 -3.00 -9.93 -15.98
C CYS A 94 -2.97 -9.81 -17.51
N LYS A 95 -4.12 -9.68 -18.17
CA LYS A 95 -4.18 -9.39 -19.62
C LYS A 95 -3.54 -8.04 -19.97
N ASN A 96 -3.63 -7.07 -19.05
CA ASN A 96 -3.12 -5.71 -19.22
C ASN A 96 -1.75 -5.47 -18.56
N SER A 97 -1.02 -6.53 -18.18
CA SER A 97 0.19 -6.42 -17.37
C SER A 97 1.31 -5.59 -18.00
N LEU A 98 1.37 -5.54 -19.34
CA LEU A 98 2.33 -4.70 -20.06
C LEU A 98 2.07 -3.20 -19.77
N SER A 99 0.81 -2.78 -19.74
CA SER A 99 0.43 -1.40 -19.44
C SER A 99 0.68 -1.06 -17.97
N ILE A 100 0.43 -2.03 -17.07
CA ILE A 100 0.52 -1.84 -15.61
C ILE A 100 1.99 -1.88 -15.17
N VAL A 101 2.64 -3.04 -15.27
CA VAL A 101 3.98 -3.27 -14.70
C VAL A 101 5.10 -3.20 -15.75
N GLY A 102 4.78 -2.99 -17.03
CA GLY A 102 5.79 -2.93 -18.10
C GLY A 102 6.28 -4.29 -18.58
N THR A 103 5.63 -5.39 -18.17
CA THR A 103 5.97 -6.76 -18.58
C THR A 103 4.74 -7.43 -19.18
N SER A 104 4.85 -7.97 -20.40
CA SER A 104 3.75 -8.71 -21.02
C SER A 104 3.60 -10.09 -20.38
N SER A 105 2.38 -10.44 -19.97
CA SER A 105 2.02 -11.82 -19.67
C SER A 105 1.89 -12.61 -20.97
N MET A 106 2.06 -13.93 -20.91
CA MET A 106 1.70 -14.82 -22.03
C MET A 106 0.18 -15.06 -22.13
N GLY A 107 -0.63 -14.29 -21.38
CA GLY A 107 -2.05 -14.55 -21.17
C GLY A 107 -2.32 -15.54 -20.03
N TRP A 108 -3.61 -15.73 -19.72
CA TRP A 108 -4.10 -16.74 -18.78
C TRP A 108 -4.29 -18.08 -19.51
N GLY A 109 -3.59 -19.14 -19.06
CA GLY A 109 -3.72 -20.50 -19.61
C GLY A 109 -4.68 -21.42 -18.84
N GLY A 110 -5.36 -20.92 -17.81
CA GLY A 110 -6.20 -21.72 -16.90
C GLY A 110 -7.69 -21.47 -17.09
N SER A 111 -8.45 -22.56 -17.21
CA SER A 111 -9.92 -22.58 -17.18
C SER A 111 -10.40 -22.83 -15.75
N HIS A 112 -11.28 -21.98 -15.22
CA HIS A 112 -12.20 -22.33 -14.15
C HIS A 112 -13.41 -21.40 -14.16
#